data_AF-A0AAW5EVM8-F1
#
_entry.id   AF-A0AAW5EVM8-F1
#
_cell.length_a   1.000
_cell.length_b   1.000
_cell.length_c   1.000
_cell.angle_alpha   90.00
_cell.angle_beta   90.00
_cell.angle_gamma   90.00
#
_symmetry.space_group_name_H-M   'P 1'
#
loop_
_entity.id
_entity.type
_entity.pdbx_description
1 polymer ?
#
loop_
_entity_poly.entity_id
_entity_poly.type
_entity_poly.pdbx_seq_one_letter_code
_entity_poly.pdbx_strand_id
1 'polypeptide(L)'
;RYGYGIPCRRIRVVEAGHPVPDQAGLDATGLLFAAVQGLEADDLVIALVCGGGSALLPAPASGLGLQDEIALNEILLASGAPISVMNMIRKQVSRIKGGRLAAAAWPAQVVSLIVSDIPGDNPALVASGPTVPDAAGVQDALAAVR
;
A
#
# COMPACT_ATOMS: atom_id res chain seq x y z
N ARG A 1 8.88 9.78 -2.92
CA ARG A 1 9.29 10.75 -1.87
C ARG A 1 9.72 12.03 -2.57
N TYR A 2 9.49 13.19 -1.97
CA TYR A 2 9.95 14.46 -2.55
C TYR A 2 11.46 14.50 -2.73
N GLY A 3 11.93 15.01 -3.88
CA GLY A 3 13.34 15.12 -4.24
C GLY A 3 13.95 13.85 -4.86
N TYR A 4 13.15 12.81 -5.12
CA TYR A 4 13.60 11.55 -5.73
C TYR A 4 13.12 11.38 -7.17
N GLY A 5 12.30 12.31 -7.68
CA GLY A 5 11.77 12.29 -9.03
C GLY A 5 12.86 12.42 -10.09
N ILE A 6 12.78 11.58 -11.12
CA ILE A 6 13.67 11.62 -12.28
C ILE A 6 12.80 11.65 -13.54
N PRO A 7 13.12 12.47 -14.56
CA PRO A 7 12.38 12.46 -15.82
C PRO A 7 12.41 11.08 -16.48
N CYS A 8 11.23 10.55 -16.78
CA CYS A 8 11.05 9.28 -17.47
C CYS A 8 10.34 9.49 -18.80
N ARG A 9 10.71 8.73 -19.84
CA ARG A 9 10.11 8.86 -21.17
C ARG A 9 8.67 8.31 -21.26
N ARG A 10 8.38 7.23 -20.53
CA ARG A 10 7.13 6.46 -20.64
C ARG A 10 6.40 6.26 -19.31
N ILE A 11 7.07 6.56 -18.20
CA ILE A 11 6.55 6.33 -16.85
C ILE A 11 6.27 7.69 -16.24
N ARG A 12 5.03 7.93 -15.82
CA ARG A 12 4.71 9.12 -15.04
C ARG A 12 5.32 8.98 -13.65
N VAL A 13 6.11 9.97 -13.26
CA VAL A 13 6.71 10.04 -11.92
C VAL A 13 5.87 10.97 -11.05
N VAL A 14 5.47 10.48 -9.89
CA VAL A 14 4.72 11.23 -8.88
C VAL A 14 5.48 11.18 -7.57
N GLU A 15 5.61 12.32 -6.92
CA GLU A 15 6.21 12.43 -5.60
C GLU A 15 5.13 12.67 -4.56
N ALA A 16 5.35 12.11 -3.37
CA ALA A 16 4.42 12.14 -2.25
C ALA A 16 5.19 12.14 -0.93
N GLY A 17 4.47 12.48 0.13
CA GLY A 17 4.93 12.56 1.50
C GLY A 17 5.43 11.24 2.07
N HIS A 18 6.53 11.33 2.82
CA HIS A 18 7.10 10.25 3.60
C HIS A 18 7.97 10.87 4.72
N PRO A 19 7.88 10.42 5.98
CA PRO A 19 7.20 9.22 6.45
C PRO A 19 5.70 9.38 6.74
N VAL A 20 5.18 10.61 6.73
CA VAL A 20 3.75 10.90 6.94
C VAL A 20 3.06 11.02 5.57
N PRO A 21 1.92 10.34 5.35
CA PRO A 21 1.16 10.45 4.11
C PRO A 21 0.59 11.87 3.88
N ASP A 22 0.40 12.23 2.62
CA ASP A 22 -0.19 13.52 2.23
C ASP A 22 -1.17 13.37 1.05
N GLN A 23 -1.75 14.50 0.63
CA GLN A 23 -2.71 14.53 -0.47
C GLN A 23 -2.09 14.04 -1.79
N ALA A 24 -0.82 14.35 -2.05
CA ALA A 24 -0.13 13.89 -3.25
C ALA A 24 -0.02 12.36 -3.28
N GLY A 25 0.20 11.72 -2.13
CA GLY A 25 0.15 10.27 -1.99
C GLY A 25 -1.24 9.69 -2.25
N LEU A 26 -2.30 10.33 -1.74
CA LEU A 26 -3.67 9.90 -1.96
C LEU A 26 -4.05 9.96 -3.45
N ASP A 27 -3.66 11.06 -4.12
CA ASP A 27 -3.85 11.24 -5.55
C ASP A 27 -3.04 10.21 -6.35
N ALA A 28 -1.78 9.95 -5.94
CA ALA A 28 -0.92 8.92 -6.55
C ALA A 28 -1.55 7.52 -6.46
N THR A 29 -2.17 7.17 -5.33
CA THR A 29 -2.92 5.91 -5.21
C THR A 29 -4.10 5.86 -6.18
N GLY A 30 -4.86 6.95 -6.32
CA GLY A 30 -5.96 7.02 -7.30
C GLY A 30 -5.48 6.80 -8.73
N LEU A 31 -4.33 7.38 -9.06
CA LEU A 31 -3.65 7.22 -10.34
C LEU A 31 -3.19 5.78 -10.60
N LEU A 32 -2.76 5.03 -9.57
CA LEU A 32 -2.42 3.61 -9.69
C LEU A 32 -3.65 2.76 -9.98
N PHE A 33 -4.75 2.97 -9.25
CA PHE A 33 -6.01 2.24 -9.52
C PHE A 33 -6.51 2.50 -10.94
N ALA A 34 -6.51 3.75 -11.39
CA ALA A 34 -6.90 4.10 -12.75
C ALA A 34 -6.01 3.44 -13.82
N ALA A 35 -4.73 3.17 -13.51
CA ALA A 35 -3.80 2.54 -14.44
C ALA A 35 -3.96 1.02 -14.55
N VAL A 36 -4.54 0.37 -13.53
CA VAL A 36 -4.73 -1.09 -13.52
C VAL A 36 -6.17 -1.53 -13.74
N GLN A 37 -7.13 -0.60 -13.67
CA GLN A 37 -8.53 -0.90 -13.86
C GLN A 37 -8.87 -1.09 -15.35
N GLY A 38 -9.61 -2.14 -15.66
CA GLY A 38 -10.10 -2.42 -17.02
C GLY A 38 -9.07 -3.05 -17.95
N LEU A 39 -7.95 -3.54 -17.41
CA LEU A 39 -6.99 -4.35 -18.15
C LEU A 39 -7.59 -5.71 -18.54
N GLU A 40 -7.11 -6.28 -19.63
CA GLU A 40 -7.54 -7.57 -20.16
C GLU A 40 -6.54 -8.68 -19.82
N ALA A 41 -6.85 -9.94 -20.14
CA ALA A 41 -6.05 -11.09 -19.72
C ALA A 41 -4.68 -11.19 -20.43
N ASP A 42 -4.51 -10.48 -21.55
CA ASP A 42 -3.28 -10.37 -22.32
C ASP A 42 -2.40 -9.18 -21.87
N ASP A 43 -2.93 -8.29 -21.02
CA ASP A 43 -2.16 -7.23 -20.40
C ASP A 43 -1.23 -7.77 -19.30
N LEU A 44 -0.10 -7.08 -19.10
CA LEU A 44 0.86 -7.37 -18.05
C LEU A 44 1.12 -6.14 -17.18
N VAL A 45 0.89 -6.29 -15.88
CA VAL A 45 1.29 -5.33 -14.85
C VAL A 45 2.63 -5.74 -14.25
N ILE A 46 3.63 -4.88 -14.39
CA ILE A 46 4.92 -5.03 -13.71
C ILE A 46 4.93 -4.10 -12.50
N ALA A 47 4.73 -4.67 -11.31
CA ALA A 47 4.73 -3.93 -10.05
C ALA A 47 6.13 -3.91 -9.42
N LEU A 48 6.75 -2.73 -9.38
CA LEU A 48 8.05 -2.52 -8.73
C LEU A 48 7.81 -1.95 -7.32
N VAL A 49 8.11 -2.72 -6.28
CA VAL A 49 7.78 -2.37 -4.89
C VAL A 49 9.04 -2.30 -4.03
N CYS A 50 9.15 -1.25 -3.21
CA CYS A 50 10.25 -1.05 -2.27
C CYS A 50 9.74 -0.43 -0.96
N GLY A 51 10.63 -0.29 0.02
CA GLY A 51 10.37 0.30 1.33
C GLY A 51 9.78 1.72 1.28
N GLY A 52 8.91 2.04 2.25
CA GLY A 52 8.26 3.34 2.38
C GLY A 52 6.94 3.50 1.60
N GLY A 53 6.53 2.49 0.82
CA GLY A 53 5.27 2.54 0.07
C GLY A 53 4.02 2.72 0.95
N SER A 54 4.03 2.28 2.21
CA SER A 54 2.89 2.43 3.12
C SER A 54 2.48 3.89 3.36
N ALA A 55 3.45 4.81 3.36
CA ALA A 55 3.20 6.25 3.50
C ALA A 55 2.99 6.95 2.16
N LEU A 56 3.65 6.46 1.11
CA LEU A 56 3.56 7.04 -0.24
C LEU A 56 2.25 6.71 -0.95
N LEU A 57 1.58 5.62 -0.55
CA LEU A 57 0.34 5.12 -1.14
C LEU A 57 -0.76 5.00 -0.08
N PRO A 58 -1.17 6.11 0.57
CA PRO A 58 -2.34 6.10 1.45
C PRO A 58 -3.58 5.78 0.62
N ALA A 59 -4.47 4.99 1.21
CA ALA A 59 -5.64 4.47 0.51
C ALA A 59 -6.70 4.10 1.55
N PRO A 60 -7.27 5.07 2.26
CA PRO A 60 -8.24 4.79 3.33
C PRO A 60 -9.46 4.07 2.75
N ALA A 61 -10.07 3.18 3.56
CA ALA A 61 -11.29 2.47 3.21
C ALA A 61 -12.45 3.42 2.86
N SER A 62 -13.49 2.91 2.20
CA SER A 62 -14.68 3.71 1.91
C SER A 62 -15.27 4.29 3.20
N GLY A 63 -15.60 5.58 3.18
CA GLY A 63 -16.08 6.32 4.35
C GLY A 63 -14.98 6.90 5.25
N LEU A 64 -13.70 6.61 4.99
CA LEU A 64 -12.55 7.18 5.69
C LEU A 64 -11.75 8.13 4.77
N GLY A 65 -11.21 9.19 5.36
CA GLY A 65 -10.33 10.16 4.73
C GLY A 65 -8.85 9.96 5.06
N LEU A 66 -8.00 10.76 4.44
CA LEU A 66 -6.56 10.77 4.70
C LEU A 66 -6.23 11.04 6.17
N GLN A 67 -6.97 11.97 6.79
CA GLN A 67 -6.78 12.31 8.20
C GLN A 67 -7.10 11.14 9.14
N ASP A 68 -8.07 10.29 8.78
CA ASP A 68 -8.38 9.09 9.55
C ASP A 68 -7.23 8.07 9.47
N GLU A 69 -6.62 7.89 8.30
CA GLU A 69 -5.45 7.01 8.13
C GLU A 69 -4.23 7.54 8.93
N ILE A 70 -4.02 8.85 8.96
CA ILE A 70 -2.97 9.50 9.75
C ILE A 70 -3.25 9.31 11.26
N ALA A 71 -4.45 9.65 11.72
CA ALA A 71 -4.85 9.54 13.12
C ALA A 71 -4.78 8.09 13.63
N LEU A 72 -5.23 7.12 12.83
CA LEU A 72 -5.07 5.70 13.17
C LEU A 72 -3.59 5.33 13.35
N ASN A 73 -2.72 5.78 12.45
CA ASN A 73 -1.29 5.49 12.56
C ASN A 73 -0.67 6.09 13.83
N GLU A 74 -1.08 7.29 14.23
CA GLU A 74 -0.64 7.93 15.48
C GLU A 74 -1.11 7.14 16.71
N ILE A 75 -2.39 6.72 16.74
CA ILE A 75 -2.94 5.91 17.84
C ILE A 75 -2.20 4.56 17.95
N LEU A 76 -1.93 3.91 16.82
CA LEU A 76 -1.20 2.64 16.80
C LEU A 76 0.25 2.79 17.24
N LEU A 77 0.91 3.92 16.94
CA LEU A 77 2.25 4.19 17.44
C LEU A 77 2.25 4.45 18.94
N ALA A 78 1.26 5.22 19.44
CA ALA A 78 1.11 5.54 20.85
C ALA A 78 0.76 4.31 21.71
N SER A 79 0.12 3.28 21.14
CA SER A 79 -0.21 2.05 21.86
C SER A 79 0.98 1.16 22.18
N GLY A 80 2.13 1.37 21.51
CA GLY A 80 3.30 0.50 21.65
C GLY A 80 3.10 -0.92 21.08
N ALA A 81 2.06 -1.14 20.28
CA ALA A 81 1.81 -2.43 19.65
C ALA A 81 2.98 -2.84 18.74
N PRO A 82 3.28 -4.15 18.63
CA PRO A 82 4.27 -4.64 17.69
C PRO A 82 3.96 -4.18 16.25
N ILE A 83 4.99 -3.86 15.46
CA ILE A 83 4.81 -3.39 14.07
C ILE A 83 4.01 -4.37 13.20
N SER A 84 4.11 -5.67 13.46
CA SER A 84 3.30 -6.70 12.80
C SER A 84 1.81 -6.52 13.06
N VAL A 85 1.42 -6.22 14.31
CA VAL A 85 0.04 -5.93 14.70
C VAL A 85 -0.44 -4.64 14.06
N MET A 86 0.37 -3.58 14.13
CA MET A 86 0.03 -2.31 13.49
C MET A 86 -0.19 -2.47 11.97
N ASN A 87 0.69 -3.21 11.29
CA ASN A 87 0.57 -3.51 9.86
C ASN A 87 -0.69 -4.31 9.56
N MET A 88 -0.98 -5.33 10.37
CA MET A 88 -2.19 -6.14 10.25
C MET A 88 -3.46 -5.27 10.32
N ILE A 89 -3.56 -4.39 11.32
CA ILE A 89 -4.70 -3.46 11.46
C ILE A 89 -4.79 -2.50 10.28
N ARG A 90 -3.68 -1.82 9.92
CA ARG A 90 -3.64 -0.87 8.80
C ARG A 90 -4.03 -1.50 7.46
N LYS A 91 -3.72 -2.78 7.25
CA LYS A 91 -4.15 -3.51 6.05
C LYS A 91 -5.66 -3.67 5.98
N GLN A 92 -6.37 -3.84 7.09
CA GLN A 92 -7.83 -4.05 7.07
C GLN A 92 -8.61 -2.78 6.72
N VAL A 93 -8.05 -1.61 6.99
CA VAL A 93 -8.69 -0.31 6.72
C VAL A 93 -8.15 0.37 5.45
N SER A 94 -7.45 -0.38 4.58
CA SER A 94 -6.86 0.16 3.36
C SER A 94 -7.39 -0.50 2.10
N ARG A 95 -7.65 0.32 1.07
CA ARG A 95 -8.08 -0.13 -0.26
C ARG A 95 -6.96 -0.71 -1.11
N ILE A 96 -5.69 -0.34 -0.88
CA ILE A 96 -4.56 -0.75 -1.74
C ILE A 96 -3.72 -1.89 -1.15
N LYS A 97 -3.57 -1.92 0.17
CA LYS A 97 -2.67 -2.85 0.88
C LYS A 97 -3.22 -4.29 0.85
N GLY A 98 -2.40 -5.29 1.13
CA GLY A 98 -2.82 -6.69 1.27
C GLY A 98 -3.34 -7.35 -0.02
N GLY A 99 -2.66 -7.13 -1.14
CA GLY A 99 -2.97 -7.73 -2.44
C GLY A 99 -4.08 -7.04 -3.23
N ARG A 100 -4.68 -5.97 -2.69
CA ARG A 100 -5.85 -5.33 -3.30
C ARG A 100 -5.55 -4.57 -4.60
N LEU A 101 -4.32 -4.10 -4.80
CA LEU A 101 -3.92 -3.54 -6.09
C LEU A 101 -3.84 -4.63 -7.17
N ALA A 102 -3.30 -5.81 -6.83
CA ALA A 102 -3.30 -6.94 -7.75
C ALA A 102 -4.72 -7.44 -8.05
N ALA A 103 -5.60 -7.45 -7.04
CA ALA A 103 -7.01 -7.77 -7.24
C ALA A 103 -7.70 -6.77 -8.19
N ALA A 104 -7.35 -5.48 -8.11
CA ALA A 104 -7.89 -4.46 -9.02
C ALA A 104 -7.38 -4.56 -10.46
N ALA A 105 -6.25 -5.25 -10.68
CA ALA A 105 -5.68 -5.50 -12.00
C ALA A 105 -6.30 -6.71 -12.71
N TRP A 106 -7.05 -7.56 -12.01
CA TRP A 106 -7.67 -8.74 -12.61
C TRP A 106 -8.61 -8.35 -13.77
N PRO A 107 -8.56 -9.03 -14.94
CA PRO A 107 -7.88 -10.29 -15.25
C PRO A 107 -6.40 -10.26 -15.67
N ALA A 108 -5.74 -9.09 -15.72
CA ALA A 108 -4.36 -9.00 -16.17
C ALA A 108 -3.37 -9.76 -15.26
N GLN A 109 -2.28 -10.23 -15.85
CA GLN A 109 -1.19 -10.86 -15.10
C GLN A 109 -0.41 -9.80 -14.32
N VAL A 110 -0.15 -10.05 -13.03
CA VAL A 110 0.67 -9.16 -12.18
C VAL A 110 1.99 -9.84 -11.83
N VAL A 111 3.10 -9.27 -12.28
CA VAL A 111 4.46 -9.67 -11.91
C VAL A 111 5.02 -8.64 -10.94
N SER A 112 5.33 -9.07 -9.71
CA SER A 112 5.87 -8.19 -8.67
C SER A 112 7.38 -8.38 -8.51
N LEU A 113 8.15 -7.31 -8.66
CA LEU A 113 9.57 -7.26 -8.33
C LEU A 113 9.74 -6.43 -7.06
N ILE A 114 10.17 -7.08 -5.98
CA ILE A 114 10.11 -6.50 -4.62
C ILE A 114 11.52 -6.40 -4.05
N VAL A 115 11.90 -5.19 -3.65
CA VAL A 115 13.13 -4.93 -2.89
C VAL A 115 12.76 -4.87 -1.41
N SER A 116 13.17 -5.90 -0.66
CA SER A 116 12.88 -6.04 0.76
C SER A 116 13.89 -5.26 1.62
N ASP A 117 13.37 -4.45 2.54
CA ASP A 117 14.11 -3.82 3.63
C ASP A 117 13.71 -4.41 5.00
N ILE A 118 13.02 -5.56 5.02
CA ILE A 118 12.45 -6.19 6.21
C ILE A 118 13.15 -7.54 6.47
N PRO A 119 13.56 -7.84 7.72
CA PRO A 119 14.11 -9.15 8.06
C PRO A 119 13.16 -10.31 7.72
N GLY A 120 13.71 -11.36 7.11
CA GLY A 120 12.95 -12.55 6.71
C GLY A 120 12.27 -12.47 5.35
N ASP A 121 12.44 -11.35 4.62
CA ASP A 121 12.07 -11.18 3.21
C ASP A 121 10.64 -11.60 2.86
N ASN A 122 9.69 -11.41 3.79
CA ASN A 122 8.29 -11.64 3.49
C ASN A 122 7.75 -10.52 2.58
N PRO A 123 7.43 -10.81 1.30
CA PRO A 123 7.01 -9.78 0.34
C PRO A 123 5.67 -9.13 0.69
N ALA A 124 4.79 -9.81 1.44
CA ALA A 124 3.52 -9.27 1.87
C ALA A 124 3.66 -8.13 2.90
N LEU A 125 4.84 -7.97 3.50
CA LEU A 125 5.12 -6.93 4.49
C LEU A 125 5.69 -5.66 3.85
N VAL A 126 6.42 -5.78 2.74
CA VAL A 126 7.04 -4.64 2.05
C VAL A 126 5.95 -3.74 1.47
N ALA A 127 5.98 -2.46 1.85
CA ALA A 127 4.92 -1.48 1.53
C ALA A 127 3.51 -1.96 1.93
N SER A 128 3.40 -2.86 2.92
CA SER A 128 2.16 -3.53 3.29
C SER A 128 1.53 -4.38 2.17
N GLY A 129 2.35 -4.85 1.23
CA GLY A 129 2.00 -5.83 0.20
C GLY A 129 0.86 -5.39 -0.70
N PRO A 130 0.98 -4.33 -1.52
CA PRO A 130 -0.14 -3.90 -2.38
C PRO A 130 -0.55 -4.96 -3.41
N THR A 131 0.39 -5.81 -3.84
CA THR A 131 0.18 -6.86 -4.84
C THR A 131 0.31 -8.29 -4.28
N VAL A 132 0.56 -8.43 -2.98
CA VAL A 132 0.76 -9.74 -2.33
C VAL A 132 -0.20 -9.85 -1.15
N PRO A 133 -1.08 -10.88 -1.10
CA PRO A 133 -2.01 -11.05 0.00
C PRO A 133 -1.28 -11.34 1.31
N ASP A 134 -1.92 -10.98 2.43
CA ASP A 134 -1.49 -11.38 3.77
C ASP A 134 -2.34 -12.56 4.24
N ALA A 135 -1.76 -13.43 5.07
CA ALA A 135 -2.48 -14.52 5.72
C ALA A 135 -3.37 -14.00 6.86
N ALA A 136 -3.00 -12.90 7.51
CA ALA A 136 -3.77 -12.31 8.61
C ALA A 136 -5.03 -11.60 8.10
N GLY A 137 -6.18 -11.97 8.66
CA GLY A 137 -7.50 -11.47 8.27
C GLY A 137 -8.08 -10.41 9.22
N VAL A 138 -9.33 -10.05 8.95
CA VAL A 138 -10.10 -9.11 9.78
C VAL A 138 -10.27 -9.60 11.22
N GLN A 139 -10.47 -10.90 11.42
CA GLN A 139 -10.68 -11.48 12.75
C GLN A 139 -9.43 -11.36 13.63
N ASP A 140 -8.24 -11.56 13.06
CA ASP A 140 -6.97 -11.40 13.76
C ASP A 140 -6.75 -9.92 14.15
N ALA A 141 -7.06 -9.00 13.24
CA ALA A 141 -6.98 -7.57 13.51
C ALA A 141 -7.91 -7.13 14.65
N LEU A 142 -9.16 -7.59 14.64
CA LEU A 142 -10.13 -7.29 15.71
C LEU A 142 -9.71 -7.86 17.07
N ALA A 143 -9.11 -9.06 17.08
CA ALA A 143 -8.62 -9.67 18.31
C ALA A 143 -7.46 -8.87 18.95
N ALA A 144 -6.68 -8.15 18.14
CA ALA A 144 -5.53 -7.38 18.58
C ALA A 144 -5.86 -5.96 19.09
N VAL A 145 -7.11 -5.51 18.97
CA VAL A 145 -7.57 -4.17 19.41
C VAL A 145 -8.11 -4.18 20.86
N ARG A 146 -8.17 -5.34 21.51
CA ARG A 146 -8.65 -5.50 22.90
C ARG A 146 -7.73 -4.86 23.92
#